data_AF-A0A1F2P497-F1
#
_entry.id   AF-A0A1F2P497-F1
#
_cell.length_a   1.000
_cell.length_b   1.000
_cell.length_c   1.000
_cell.angle_alpha   90.00
_cell.angle_beta   90.00
_cell.angle_gamma   90.00
#
_symmetry.space_group_name_H-M   'P 1'
#
loop_
_entity.id
_entity.type
_entity.pdbx_description
1 polymer ?
#
loop_
_entity_poly.entity_id
_entity_poly.type
_entity_poly.pdbx_seq_one_letter_code
_entity_poly.pdbx_strand_id
1 'polypeptide(L)' 'MAQNLINEIRGNGSKVSYLGETGCPFVGSRYTSRTRGEAYIATWNYEKPLEPFKATELGWFLYRTYYYIYWDGAIKAVM' A
#
# COMPACT_ATOMS: atom_id res chain seq x y z
N MET A 1 14.12 -2.40 4.70
CA MET A 1 15.26 -1.74 5.39
C MET A 1 15.62 -2.43 6.70
N ALA A 2 14.67 -2.58 7.64
CA ALA A 2 14.93 -3.19 8.96
C ALA A 2 15.72 -4.51 8.93
N GLN A 3 15.37 -5.43 8.02
CA GLN A 3 16.10 -6.70 7.89
C GLN A 3 17.59 -6.52 7.53
N ASN A 4 17.93 -5.54 6.70
CA ASN A 4 19.32 -5.29 6.33
C ASN A 4 20.12 -4.77 7.53
N LEU A 5 19.52 -3.92 8.36
CA LEU A 5 20.14 -3.47 9.62
C LEU A 5 20.36 -4.64 10.57
N ILE A 6 19.37 -5.52 10.72
CA ILE A 6 19.50 -6.73 11.55
C ILE A 6 20.63 -7.63 11.04
N ASN A 7 20.71 -7.84 9.73
CA ASN A 7 21.77 -8.66 9.13
C ASN A 7 23.16 -8.04 9.32
N GLU A 8 23.26 -6.72 9.25
CA GLU A 8 24.51 -5.99 9.48
C GLU A 8 24.96 -6.10 10.94
N ILE A 9 24.07 -5.87 11.90
CA ILE A 9 24.35 -6.01 13.34
C ILE A 9 24.76 -7.44 13.70
N ARG A 10 24.15 -8.45 13.07
CA ARG A 10 24.46 -9.87 13.31
C ARG A 10 25.68 -10.39 12.54
N GLY A 11 26.24 -9.60 11.62
CA GLY A 11 27.38 -10.03 10.80
C GLY A 11 27.04 -11.09 9.75
N ASN A 12 25.78 -11.20 9.32
CA ASN A 12 25.31 -12.25 8.40
C ASN A 12 25.78 -12.06 6.95
N GLY A 13 26.26 -10.87 6.58
CA GLY A 13 26.70 -10.54 5.21
C GLY A 13 25.60 -10.51 4.15
N SER A 14 24.36 -10.87 4.48
CA SER A 14 23.24 -10.94 3.55
C SER A 14 22.50 -9.61 3.41
N LYS A 15 22.12 -9.26 2.18
CA LYS A 15 21.30 -8.09 1.86
C LYS A 15 20.01 -8.52 1.18
N VAL A 16 18.91 -7.89 1.60
CA VAL A 16 17.58 -8.00 1.00
C VAL A 16 17.35 -6.74 0.15
N SER A 17 17.07 -6.95 -1.14
CA SER A 17 16.72 -5.88 -2.07
C SER A 17 15.24 -5.51 -1.94
N TYR A 18 14.93 -4.22 -1.98
CA TYR A 18 13.56 -3.74 -2.07
C TYR A 18 13.10 -3.75 -3.53
N LEU A 19 11.97 -4.40 -3.81
CA LEU A 19 11.47 -4.61 -5.18
C LEU A 19 10.73 -3.39 -5.77
N GLY A 20 10.63 -2.29 -5.01
CA GLY A 20 9.95 -1.08 -5.47
C GLY A 20 8.43 -1.10 -5.28
N GLU A 21 7.90 -2.02 -4.47
CA GLU A 21 6.47 -2.15 -4.17
C GLU A 21 5.86 -0.82 -3.71
N THR A 22 5.07 -0.20 -4.57
CA THR A 22 4.48 1.12 -4.35
C THR A 22 2.97 1.05 -4.49
N GLY A 23 2.25 1.71 -3.56
CA GLY A 23 0.80 1.85 -3.60
C GLY A 23 0.37 3.31 -3.64
N CYS A 24 -0.56 3.67 -4.52
CA CYS A 24 -1.17 5.00 -4.64
C CYS A 24 -2.70 4.88 -4.55
N PRO A 25 -3.31 5.32 -3.44
CA PRO A 25 -4.76 5.37 -3.33
C PRO A 25 -5.35 6.46 -4.25
N PHE A 26 -6.27 6.06 -5.11
CA PHE A 26 -7.06 6.95 -5.96
C PHE A 26 -8.52 6.93 -5.49
N VAL A 27 -9.07 8.11 -5.19
CA VAL A 27 -10.49 8.29 -4.83
C VAL A 27 -11.21 8.93 -6.02
N GLY A 28 -12.04 8.15 -6.70
CA GLY A 28 -12.84 8.63 -7.83
C GLY A 28 -14.07 9.41 -7.38
N SER A 29 -14.70 8.97 -6.28
CA SER A 29 -15.84 9.66 -5.68
C SER A 29 -15.92 9.39 -4.18
N ARG A 30 -16.49 10.34 -3.44
CA ARG A 30 -16.70 10.22 -1.99
C ARG A 30 -18.13 9.81 -1.70
N TYR A 31 -18.29 8.98 -0.69
CA TYR A 31 -19.61 8.63 -0.18
C TYR A 31 -20.31 9.86 0.41
N THR A 32 -21.52 10.16 -0.05
CA THR A 32 -22.43 11.19 0.49
C THR A 32 -23.87 10.65 0.51
N SER A 33 -24.83 11.46 0.95
CA SER A 33 -26.26 11.10 0.82
C SER A 33 -26.73 10.98 -0.64
N ARG A 34 -25.95 11.48 -1.61
CA ARG A 34 -26.30 11.51 -3.04
C ARG A 34 -25.34 10.73 -3.94
N THR A 35 -24.17 10.34 -3.44
CA THR A 35 -23.13 9.67 -4.23
C THR A 35 -22.59 8.46 -3.49
N ARG A 36 -22.46 7.34 -4.21
CA ARG A 36 -21.68 6.21 -3.74
C ARG A 36 -20.19 6.59 -3.77
N GLY A 37 -19.40 6.01 -2.88
CA GLY A 37 -17.96 6.21 -2.86
C GLY A 37 -17.31 5.19 -3.79
N GLU A 38 -16.30 5.62 -4.53
CA GLU A 38 -15.51 4.77 -5.41
C GLU A 38 -14.03 5.07 -5.21
N ALA A 39 -13.23 4.02 -5.05
CA ALA A 39 -11.77 4.14 -4.97
C ALA A 39 -11.08 2.96 -5.63
N TYR A 40 -9.77 3.10 -5.78
CA TYR A 40 -8.85 2.04 -6.18
C TYR A 40 -7.49 2.29 -5.52
N ILE A 41 -6.76 1.24 -5.17
CA ILE A 41 -5.37 1.37 -4.72
C ILE A 41 -4.50 0.85 -5.86
N ALA A 42 -3.94 1.78 -6.63
CA ALA A 42 -3.01 1.45 -7.70
C ALA A 42 -1.71 0.92 -7.10
N THR A 43 -1.25 -0.25 -7.54
CA THR A 43 0.00 -0.87 -7.06
C THR A 43 0.91 -1.24 -8.21
N TRP A 44 2.20 -1.00 -8.06
CA TRP A 44 3.23 -1.37 -9.05
C TRP A 44 4.56 -1.62 -8.36
N ASN A 45 5.51 -2.21 -9.09
CA ASN A 45 6.89 -2.39 -8.64
C ASN A 45 7.85 -2.21 -9.82
N TYR A 46 9.15 -2.47 -9.62
CA TYR A 46 10.14 -2.27 -10.68
C TYR A 46 9.97 -3.20 -11.89
N GLU A 47 9.38 -4.38 -11.71
CA GLU A 47 9.18 -5.39 -12.76
C GLU A 47 7.77 -5.36 -13.36
N LYS A 48 6.79 -4.79 -12.64
CA LYS A 48 5.38 -4.74 -13.00
C LYS A 48 4.91 -3.29 -12.98
N PRO A 49 4.94 -2.59 -14.13
CA PRO A 49 4.48 -1.21 -14.22
C PRO A 49 2.97 -1.13 -13.95
N LEU A 50 2.52 0.07 -13.60
CA LEU A 50 1.12 0.31 -13.31
C LEU A 50 0.24 0.08 -14.55
N GLU A 51 -0.74 -0.80 -14.42
CA GLU A 51 -1.77 -1.03 -15.43
C GLU A 51 -2.94 -0.03 -15.29
N PRO A 52 -3.71 0.21 -16.37
CA PRO A 52 -4.94 0.98 -16.29
C PRO A 52 -5.89 0.41 -15.24
N PHE A 53 -6.46 1.27 -14.41
CA PHE A 53 -7.36 0.89 -13.34
C PHE A 53 -8.67 1.67 -13.38
N LYS A 54 -9.67 1.18 -12.65
CA LYS A 54 -10.96 1.85 -12.48
C LYS A 54 -11.34 1.87 -11.00
N ALA A 55 -11.78 3.03 -10.52
CA ALA A 55 -12.37 3.15 -9.20
C ALA A 55 -13.68 2.35 -9.14
N THR A 56 -13.92 1.66 -8.02
CA THR A 56 -15.13 0.87 -7.81
C THR A 56 -15.69 1.08 -6.41
N GLU A 57 -16.98 0.81 -6.24
CA GLU A 57 -17.60 0.85 -4.91
C GLU A 57 -16.95 -0.14 -3.93
N LEU A 58 -16.59 -1.34 -4.40
CA LEU A 58 -15.84 -2.30 -3.58
C LEU A 58 -14.47 -1.74 -3.20
N GLY A 59 -13.77 -1.12 -4.16
CA GLY A 59 -12.48 -0.48 -3.92
C GLY A 59 -12.56 0.67 -2.91
N TRP A 60 -13.69 1.36 -2.79
CA TRP A 60 -13.93 2.32 -1.72
C TRP A 60 -13.93 1.69 -0.33
N PHE A 61 -14.61 0.56 -0.15
CA PHE A 61 -14.59 -0.16 1.13
C PHE A 61 -13.17 -0.66 1.46
N LEU A 62 -12.46 -1.21 0.47
CA LEU A 62 -11.09 -1.67 0.64
C LEU A 62 -10.13 -0.53 0.98
N TYR A 63 -10.24 0.62 0.31
CA TYR A 63 -9.47 1.82 0.59
C TYR A 63 -9.64 2.30 2.04
N ARG A 64 -10.89 2.32 2.52
CA ARG A 64 -11.20 2.72 3.91
C ARG A 64 -10.57 1.76 4.92
N THR A 65 -10.67 0.46 4.69
CA THR A 65 -10.05 -0.56 5.55
C THR A 65 -8.53 -0.44 5.54
N TYR A 66 -7.93 -0.33 4.35
CA TYR A 66 -6.50 -0.12 4.19
C TYR A 66 -6.01 1.09 4.98
N TYR A 67 -6.72 2.22 4.91
CA TYR A 67 -6.32 3.44 5.61
C TYR A 67 -6.22 3.22 7.14
N TYR A 68 -7.19 2.52 7.74
CA TYR A 68 -7.14 2.23 9.18
C TYR A 68 -6.01 1.27 9.55
N ILE A 69 -5.80 0.21 8.74
CA ILE A 69 -4.74 -0.76 8.97
C ILE A 69 -3.36 -0.11 8.80
N TYR A 70 -3.18 0.67 7.73
CA TYR A 70 -1.92 1.29 7.37
C TYR A 70 -1.44 2.22 8.48
N TRP A 71 -2.30 3.13 8.98
CA TRP A 71 -1.88 4.05 10.03
C TRP A 71 -1.56 3.35 11.34
N ASP A 72 -2.39 2.39 11.77
CA ASP A 72 -2.14 1.66 13.01
C ASP A 72 -0.89 0.78 12.92
N GLY A 73 -0.75 0.05 11.81
CA GLY A 73 0.36 -0.88 11.58
C GLY A 73 1.69 -0.20 11.32
N ALA A 74 1.72 0.86 10.51
CA ALA A 74 2.94 1.59 10.19
C ALA A 74 3.50 2.31 11.41
N ILE A 75 2.65 2.96 12.23
CA ILE A 75 3.10 3.63 13.46
C ILE A 75 3.67 2.62 14.45
N LYS A 76 3.09 1.42 14.53
CA LYS A 76 3.57 0.34 15.40
C LYS A 76 4.75 -0.45 14.82
N ALA A 77 5.21 -0.10 13.61
CA ALA A 77 6.26 -0.81 12.89
C ALA A 77 6.00 -2.33 12.73
N VAL A 78 4.73 -2.71 12.55
CA VAL A 78 4.30 -4.10 12.28
C VAL A 78 3.94 -4.34 10.81
N MET A 79 4.08 -3.30 9.97
CA MET A 79 3.95 -3.33 8.50
C MET A 79 5.25 -2.92 7.83
#